data_AF-A0A3B0ZR78-F1
#
_entry.id   AF-A0A3B0ZR78-F1
#
_cell.length_a   1.000
_cell.length_b   1.000
_cell.length_c   1.000
_cell.angle_alpha   90.00
_cell.angle_beta   90.00
_cell.angle_gamma   90.00
#
_symmetry.space_group_name_H-M   'P 1'
#
loop_
_entity.id
_entity.type
_entity.pdbx_description
1 polymer ?
#
loop_
_entity_poly.entity_id
_entity_poly.type
_entity_poly.pdbx_seq_one_letter_code
_entity_poly.pdbx_strand_id
1 'polypeptide(L)'
;MLRILKNTLLKRVRLLVVIGAAGALGGIASLVGTNQITPPVTPLADNTPGQEPAWGDALLTNIELLATTLSPIKVANACGLGASSCFRCHNGRRAALPATGDKTGLWHKQHESVNYSCAGCHKGNPRLMKKKIAHSRLIADPRTNPGDTCLNCHTSGDAQKLIDRYLQLSSKGE
;
A
#
# COMPACT_ATOMS: atom_id res chain seq x y z
N MET A 1 -15.42 -39.66 30.39
CA MET A 1 -15.67 -38.26 30.79
C MET A 1 -14.42 -37.47 31.18
N LEU A 2 -13.48 -38.03 31.96
CA LEU A 2 -12.32 -37.29 32.51
C LEU A 2 -11.31 -36.73 31.48
N ARG A 3 -11.14 -37.38 30.32
CA ARG A 3 -10.24 -36.92 29.24
C ARG A 3 -10.77 -35.69 28.48
N ILE A 4 -12.09 -35.55 28.35
CA ILE A 4 -12.70 -34.43 27.63
C ILE A 4 -12.57 -33.15 28.46
N LEU A 5 -12.83 -33.23 29.77
CA LEU A 5 -12.63 -32.10 30.70
C LEU A 5 -11.18 -31.59 30.74
N LYS A 6 -10.19 -32.49 30.72
CA LYS A 6 -8.77 -32.10 30.69
C LYS A 6 -8.42 -31.29 29.43
N ASN A 7 -8.92 -31.69 28.26
CA ASN A 7 -8.63 -30.99 27.01
C ASN A 7 -9.32 -29.62 26.91
N THR A 8 -10.52 -29.45 27.47
CA THR A 8 -11.17 -28.14 27.56
C THR A 8 -10.50 -27.23 28.57
N LEU A 9 -10.01 -27.74 29.69
CA LEU A 9 -9.24 -26.96 30.67
C LEU A 9 -7.92 -26.47 30.08
N LEU A 10 -7.16 -27.36 29.43
CA LEU A 10 -5.88 -27.02 28.79
C LEU A 10 -6.02 -25.97 27.68
N LYS A 11 -7.11 -26.00 26.90
CA LYS A 11 -7.39 -24.98 25.87
C LYS A 11 -7.72 -23.62 26.49
N ARG A 12 -8.44 -23.58 27.61
CA ARG A 12 -8.78 -22.32 28.32
C ARG A 12 -7.56 -21.69 29.00
N VAL A 13 -6.68 -22.51 29.59
CA VAL A 13 -5.41 -22.03 30.18
C VAL A 13 -4.47 -21.46 29.11
N ARG A 14 -4.35 -22.11 27.93
CA ARG A 14 -3.56 -21.58 26.81
C ARG A 14 -4.11 -20.26 26.27
N LEU A 15 -5.43 -20.11 26.19
CA LEU A 15 -6.06 -18.87 25.74
C LEU A 15 -5.78 -17.71 26.71
N LEU A 16 -5.81 -17.96 28.02
CA LEU A 16 -5.51 -16.94 29.04
C LEU A 16 -4.03 -16.52 29.06
N VAL A 17 -3.10 -17.45 28.79
CA VAL A 17 -1.66 -17.13 28.68
C VAL A 17 -1.37 -16.26 27.44
N VAL A 18 -2.04 -16.52 26.30
CA VAL A 18 -1.87 -15.70 25.09
C VAL A 18 -2.43 -14.28 25.29
N ILE A 19 -3.55 -14.14 25.99
CA ILE A 19 -4.13 -12.82 26.31
C ILE A 19 -3.27 -12.09 27.36
N GLY A 20 -2.72 -12.80 28.35
CA GLY A 20 -1.78 -12.23 29.33
C GLY A 20 -0.46 -11.77 28.73
N ALA A 21 0.08 -12.49 27.73
CA ALA A 21 1.29 -12.10 27.03
C ALA A 21 1.09 -10.84 26.15
N ALA A 22 -0.13 -10.57 25.68
CA ALA A 22 -0.45 -9.34 24.96
C ALA A 22 -0.56 -8.11 25.89
N GLY A 23 -0.81 -8.31 27.20
CA GLY A 23 -0.91 -7.22 28.19
C GLY A 23 0.42 -6.80 28.82
N ALA A 24 1.48 -7.62 28.71
CA ALA A 24 2.77 -7.40 29.40
C ALA A 24 3.83 -6.64 28.56
N LEU A 25 3.46 -6.06 27.43
CA LEU A 25 4.34 -5.16 26.65
C LEU A 25 3.96 -3.67 26.81
N GLY A 26 3.00 -3.36 27.69
CA GLY A 26 2.48 -2.01 27.93
C GLY A 26 3.15 -1.24 29.07
N GLY A 27 4.46 -1.37 29.29
CA GLY A 27 5.09 -0.62 30.37
C GLY A 27 6.61 -0.59 30.36
N ILE A 28 7.20 0.36 29.64
CA ILE A 28 8.40 1.09 30.08
C ILE A 28 8.25 2.54 29.60
N ALA A 29 8.01 3.45 30.54
CA ALA A 29 8.16 4.89 30.32
C ALA A 29 9.55 5.33 30.82
N SER A 30 10.17 6.20 30.01
CA SER A 30 11.21 7.18 30.36
C SER A 30 12.66 6.70 30.53
N LEU A 31 13.46 6.93 29.48
CA LEU A 31 14.80 7.50 29.60
C LEU A 31 15.04 8.47 28.44
N VAL A 32 15.45 9.68 28.81
CA VAL A 32 15.68 10.86 27.99
C VAL A 32 16.85 10.64 27.03
N GLY A 33 16.62 10.91 25.75
CA GLY A 33 17.64 11.01 24.72
C GLY A 33 17.07 11.84 23.57
N THR A 34 17.28 13.15 23.63
CA THR A 34 16.92 14.09 22.56
C THR A 34 17.72 13.76 21.32
N ASN A 35 17.14 12.98 20.41
CA ASN A 35 17.50 13.00 19.00
C ASN A 35 16.20 13.16 18.22
N GLN A 36 15.89 14.41 17.89
CA GLN A 36 14.87 14.76 16.92
C GLN A 36 15.24 14.13 15.57
N ILE A 37 14.79 12.90 15.34
CA ILE A 37 14.65 12.38 14.00
C ILE A 37 13.28 12.89 13.55
N THR A 38 13.26 14.06 12.95
CA THR A 38 12.13 14.52 12.14
C THR A 38 12.22 13.80 10.79
N PRO A 39 11.42 12.76 10.52
CA PRO A 39 11.19 12.38 9.14
C PRO A 39 10.50 13.56 8.44
N PRO A 40 10.86 13.89 7.19
CA PRO A 40 10.11 14.88 6.42
C PRO A 40 8.79 14.23 6.01
N VAL A 41 7.83 14.17 6.92
CA VAL A 41 6.42 14.02 6.58
C VAL A 41 5.96 15.41 6.21
N THR A 42 5.94 15.69 4.90
CA THR A 42 5.19 16.81 4.37
C THR A 42 3.74 16.58 4.80
N PRO A 43 3.15 17.44 5.66
CA PRO A 43 1.73 17.37 5.92
C PRO A 43 1.02 17.47 4.57
N LEU A 44 -0.13 16.81 4.44
CA LEU A 44 -1.07 17.16 3.38
C LEU A 44 -1.61 18.56 3.71
N ALA A 45 -0.78 19.57 3.51
CA ALA A 45 -1.13 20.95 3.71
C ALA A 45 -2.15 21.30 2.64
N ASP A 46 -3.40 21.51 3.06
CA ASP A 46 -4.27 22.42 2.34
C ASP A 46 -3.51 23.74 2.23
N ASN A 47 -2.97 24.01 1.04
CA ASN A 47 -2.19 25.21 0.74
C ASN A 47 -3.16 26.40 0.57
N THR A 48 -3.96 26.69 1.60
CA THR A 48 -4.68 27.94 1.72
C THR A 48 -3.75 28.93 2.42
N PRO A 49 -3.23 29.97 1.74
CA PRO A 49 -2.32 30.91 2.36
C PRO A 49 -3.01 31.63 3.54
N GLY A 50 -2.45 31.54 4.74
CA GLY A 50 -2.90 32.29 5.92
C GLY A 50 -3.64 31.51 7.01
N GLN A 51 -3.67 30.17 6.96
CA GLN A 51 -4.31 29.37 8.02
C GLN A 51 -3.28 29.02 9.11
N GLU A 52 -3.39 29.70 10.27
CA GLU A 52 -2.62 29.36 11.47
C GLU A 52 -2.98 27.94 11.96
N PRO A 53 -2.02 27.19 12.54
CA PRO A 53 -2.28 25.86 13.08
C PRO A 53 -3.42 25.91 14.11
N ALA A 54 -4.47 25.13 13.87
CA ALA A 54 -5.57 25.00 14.81
C ALA A 54 -5.13 24.15 16.01
N TRP A 55 -5.77 24.38 17.16
CA TRP A 55 -5.49 23.66 18.41
C TRP A 55 -5.62 22.12 18.29
N GLY A 56 -6.29 21.62 17.25
CA GLY A 56 -6.48 20.20 16.97
C GLY A 56 -5.43 19.57 16.03
N ASP A 57 -4.57 20.35 15.37
CA ASP A 57 -3.72 19.83 14.28
C ASP A 57 -2.66 18.85 14.80
N ALA A 58 -2.12 19.12 15.99
CA ALA A 58 -1.20 18.21 16.68
C ALA A 58 -1.89 16.89 17.08
N LEU A 59 -3.16 16.93 17.48
CA LEU A 59 -3.93 15.74 17.82
C LEU A 59 -4.21 14.89 16.57
N LEU A 60 -4.64 15.52 15.48
CA LEU A 60 -4.93 14.83 14.22
C LEU A 60 -3.68 14.15 13.65
N THR A 61 -2.52 14.83 13.70
CA THR A 61 -1.24 14.27 13.27
C THR A 61 -0.87 13.01 14.06
N ASN A 62 -1.08 13.02 15.38
CA ASN A 62 -0.80 11.86 16.22
C ASN A 62 -1.79 10.72 15.98
N ILE A 63 -3.08 11.01 15.78
CA ILE A 63 -4.10 9.99 15.47
C ILE A 63 -3.80 9.31 14.13
N GLU A 64 -3.37 10.07 13.12
CA GLU A 64 -3.01 9.50 11.82
C GLU A 64 -1.77 8.60 11.93
N LEU A 65 -0.75 9.01 12.68
CA LEU A 65 0.41 8.16 12.96
C LEU A 65 0.00 6.87 13.68
N LEU A 66 -0.82 6.96 14.72
CA LEU A 66 -1.33 5.80 15.46
C LEU A 66 -2.18 4.88 14.56
N ALA A 67 -3.08 5.44 13.76
CA ALA A 67 -3.93 4.70 12.84
C ALA A 67 -3.12 3.98 11.77
N THR A 68 -2.10 4.61 11.20
CA THR A 68 -1.27 4.01 10.14
C THR A 68 -0.28 2.97 10.69
N THR A 69 0.19 3.14 11.93
CA THR A 69 1.21 2.27 12.55
C THR A 69 0.60 1.05 13.25
N LEU A 70 -0.54 1.22 13.93
CA LEU A 70 -1.17 0.15 14.71
C LEU A 70 -2.29 -0.57 13.95
N SER A 71 -2.77 -0.03 12.81
CA SER A 71 -3.82 -0.69 12.05
C SER A 71 -3.30 -2.00 11.43
N PRO A 72 -3.98 -3.14 11.69
CA PRO A 72 -3.70 -4.38 10.96
C PRO A 72 -4.14 -4.30 9.49
N ILE A 73 -4.92 -3.28 9.14
CA ILE A 73 -5.34 -2.97 7.77
C ILE A 73 -4.32 -1.98 7.21
N LYS A 74 -3.56 -2.40 6.19
CA LYS A 74 -2.69 -1.49 5.44
C LYS A 74 -3.53 -0.32 4.96
N VAL A 75 -3.02 0.89 5.17
CA VAL A 75 -3.65 2.12 4.70
C VAL A 75 -3.77 1.99 3.19
N ALA A 76 -4.96 1.63 2.73
CA ALA A 76 -5.33 1.86 1.36
C ALA A 76 -5.44 3.38 1.29
N ASN A 77 -4.45 4.03 0.66
CA ASN A 77 -4.68 5.36 0.13
C ASN A 77 -6.03 5.33 -0.59
N ALA A 78 -6.82 6.40 -0.49
CA ALA A 78 -8.24 6.39 -0.84
C ALA A 78 -8.57 5.82 -2.24
N CYS A 79 -7.57 5.66 -3.11
CA CYS A 79 -7.67 4.99 -4.40
C CYS A 79 -6.63 3.88 -4.70
N GLY A 80 -5.73 3.42 -3.83
CA GLY A 80 -4.66 2.47 -4.19
C GLY A 80 -4.62 1.13 -3.44
N LEU A 81 -3.76 0.25 -3.98
CA LEU A 81 -3.56 -1.20 -3.82
C LEU A 81 -4.75 -2.08 -3.40
N GLY A 82 -5.50 -1.74 -2.34
CA GLY A 82 -6.66 -2.50 -1.87
C GLY A 82 -7.99 -2.20 -2.59
N ALA A 83 -8.11 -1.07 -3.29
CA ALA A 83 -9.40 -0.61 -3.84
C ALA A 83 -9.79 -1.26 -5.20
N SER A 84 -8.90 -2.03 -5.81
CA SER A 84 -9.11 -2.62 -7.14
C SER A 84 -9.50 -4.10 -7.07
N SER A 85 -10.51 -4.49 -7.86
CA SER A 85 -10.88 -5.88 -8.12
C SER A 85 -9.75 -6.68 -8.78
N CYS A 86 -8.74 -6.02 -9.36
CA CYS A 86 -7.61 -6.66 -10.05
C CYS A 86 -6.88 -7.65 -9.13
N PHE A 87 -6.57 -7.28 -7.89
CA PHE A 87 -5.86 -8.15 -6.93
C PHE A 87 -6.65 -9.39 -6.51
N ARG A 88 -7.99 -9.39 -6.68
CA ARG A 88 -8.81 -10.58 -6.39
C ARG A 88 -8.58 -11.71 -7.41
N CYS A 89 -8.04 -11.37 -8.58
CA CYS A 89 -7.68 -12.32 -9.63
C CYS A 89 -6.15 -12.42 -9.80
N HIS A 90 -5.44 -11.31 -9.88
CA HIS A 90 -3.98 -11.22 -9.99
C HIS A 90 -3.30 -11.43 -8.63
N ASN A 91 -3.44 -12.64 -8.11
CA ASN A 91 -2.91 -13.08 -6.81
C ASN A 91 -1.98 -14.30 -6.92
N GLY A 92 -1.61 -14.69 -8.14
CA GLY A 92 -0.78 -15.86 -8.41
C GLY A 92 -1.56 -17.19 -8.44
N ARG A 93 -2.84 -17.21 -8.02
CA ARG A 93 -3.70 -18.41 -8.07
C ARG A 93 -4.69 -18.38 -9.22
N ARG A 94 -5.38 -17.26 -9.43
CA ARG A 94 -6.38 -17.11 -10.52
C ARG A 94 -5.80 -16.50 -11.79
N ALA A 95 -4.82 -15.63 -11.62
CA ALA A 95 -4.02 -15.02 -12.67
C ALA A 95 -2.64 -14.69 -12.08
N ALA A 96 -1.64 -14.52 -12.96
CA ALA A 96 -0.29 -14.16 -12.55
C ALA A 96 -0.29 -12.87 -11.71
N LEU A 97 0.59 -12.82 -10.71
CA LEU A 97 0.89 -11.58 -9.99
C LEU A 97 1.48 -10.56 -10.97
N PRO A 98 1.30 -9.26 -10.73
CA PRO A 98 2.13 -8.25 -11.38
C PRO A 98 3.61 -8.58 -11.16
N ALA A 99 4.42 -8.49 -12.20
CA ALA A 99 5.85 -8.76 -12.09
C ALA A 99 6.47 -7.71 -11.15
N THR A 100 7.00 -8.14 -10.00
CA THR A 100 7.70 -7.28 -9.03
C THR A 100 9.18 -7.65 -8.86
N GLY A 101 9.64 -8.68 -9.57
CA GLY A 101 11.03 -9.13 -9.62
C GLY A 101 11.82 -8.49 -10.76
N ASP A 102 13.14 -8.69 -10.73
CA ASP A 102 14.16 -8.31 -11.73
C ASP A 102 13.90 -7.05 -12.60
N LYS A 103 14.55 -6.97 -13.77
CA LYS A 103 14.54 -5.77 -14.62
C LYS A 103 13.17 -5.49 -15.24
N THR A 104 12.32 -6.51 -15.38
CA THR A 104 11.00 -6.38 -16.01
C THR A 104 9.93 -5.91 -15.03
N GLY A 105 10.07 -6.25 -13.73
CA GLY A 105 9.11 -5.92 -12.68
C GLY A 105 9.47 -4.71 -11.80
N LEU A 106 10.62 -4.07 -12.04
CA LEU A 106 11.05 -2.83 -11.36
C LEU A 106 9.94 -1.76 -11.32
N TRP A 107 9.17 -1.63 -12.41
CA TRP A 107 8.04 -0.71 -12.50
C TRP A 107 7.01 -0.89 -11.39
N HIS A 108 6.49 -2.11 -11.21
CA HIS A 108 5.46 -2.37 -10.21
C HIS A 108 6.00 -2.11 -8.82
N LYS A 109 7.27 -2.44 -8.56
CA LYS A 109 7.91 -2.14 -7.27
C LYS A 109 8.03 -0.63 -7.02
N GLN A 110 8.37 0.15 -8.03
CA GLN A 110 8.54 1.60 -7.90
C GLN A 110 7.21 2.37 -7.88
N HIS A 111 6.13 1.76 -8.38
CA HIS A 111 4.80 2.37 -8.45
C HIS A 111 3.76 1.67 -7.55
N GLU A 112 4.18 0.76 -6.67
CA GLU A 112 3.26 0.02 -5.80
C GLU A 112 2.48 0.97 -4.88
N SER A 113 3.13 2.02 -4.38
CA SER A 113 2.54 3.01 -3.47
C SER A 113 1.65 4.04 -4.19
N VAL A 114 1.69 4.10 -5.53
CA VAL A 114 0.89 5.06 -6.29
C VAL A 114 -0.59 4.72 -6.18
N ASN A 115 -1.40 5.74 -5.88
CA ASN A 115 -2.85 5.62 -5.87
C ASN A 115 -3.32 5.07 -7.22
N TYR A 116 -4.25 4.10 -7.18
CA TYR A 116 -4.85 3.53 -8.38
C TYR A 116 -3.83 2.86 -9.32
N SER A 117 -2.67 2.41 -8.82
CA SER A 117 -1.53 1.94 -9.62
C SER A 117 -1.89 0.95 -10.74
N CYS A 118 -2.75 -0.04 -10.49
CA CYS A 118 -3.17 -0.98 -11.52
C CYS A 118 -4.00 -0.30 -12.64
N ALA A 119 -5.09 0.37 -12.28
CA ALA A 119 -6.03 0.91 -13.27
C ALA A 119 -5.61 2.29 -13.81
N GLY A 120 -4.70 2.99 -13.15
CA GLY A 120 -4.10 4.23 -13.63
C GLY A 120 -3.23 3.96 -14.87
N CYS A 121 -2.41 2.90 -14.78
CA CYS A 121 -1.52 2.48 -15.86
C CYS A 121 -2.21 1.56 -16.87
N HIS A 122 -2.86 0.48 -16.40
CA HIS A 122 -3.46 -0.52 -17.28
C HIS A 122 -4.90 -0.22 -17.69
N LYS A 123 -5.53 0.86 -17.18
CA LYS A 123 -6.95 1.18 -17.43
C LYS A 123 -7.87 0.01 -17.02
N GLY A 124 -8.96 -0.20 -17.77
CA GLY A 124 -9.98 -1.20 -17.42
C GLY A 124 -10.96 -0.74 -16.34
N ASN A 125 -11.81 -1.66 -15.89
CA ASN A 125 -12.79 -1.40 -14.84
C ASN A 125 -12.39 -2.12 -13.54
N PRO A 126 -11.81 -1.40 -12.56
CA PRO A 126 -11.32 -2.00 -11.31
C PRO A 126 -12.43 -2.29 -10.29
N ARG A 127 -13.70 -2.05 -10.63
CA ARG A 127 -14.84 -2.32 -9.72
C ARG A 127 -15.53 -3.64 -10.04
N LEU A 128 -15.32 -4.18 -11.24
CA LEU A 128 -16.02 -5.37 -11.70
C LEU A 128 -15.11 -6.60 -11.71
N MET A 129 -15.70 -7.77 -11.45
CA MET A 129 -14.98 -9.04 -11.40
C MET A 129 -15.13 -9.89 -12.68
N LYS A 130 -16.10 -9.56 -13.54
CA LYS A 130 -16.31 -10.30 -14.78
C LYS A 130 -15.20 -9.93 -15.76
N LYS A 131 -14.29 -10.87 -16.05
CA LYS A 131 -13.08 -10.67 -16.89
C LYS A 131 -13.31 -9.78 -18.12
N LYS A 132 -14.31 -10.10 -18.94
CA LYS A 132 -14.62 -9.35 -20.17
C LYS A 132 -14.90 -7.86 -19.90
N ILE A 133 -15.58 -7.55 -18.80
CA ILE A 133 -15.94 -6.17 -18.45
C ILE A 133 -14.79 -5.48 -17.70
N ALA A 134 -14.13 -6.19 -16.79
CA ALA A 134 -12.95 -5.70 -16.07
C ALA A 134 -11.81 -5.31 -17.03
N HIS A 135 -11.59 -6.11 -18.08
CA HIS A 135 -10.54 -5.87 -19.07
C HIS A 135 -11.01 -5.04 -20.26
N SER A 136 -12.23 -4.50 -20.24
CA SER A 136 -12.71 -3.63 -21.31
C SER A 136 -11.85 -2.38 -21.38
N ARG A 137 -11.25 -2.10 -22.56
CA ARG A 137 -10.32 -0.98 -22.78
C ARG A 137 -9.08 -1.01 -21.87
N LEU A 138 -8.68 -2.20 -21.43
CA LEU A 138 -7.41 -2.42 -20.72
C LEU A 138 -6.24 -2.17 -21.68
N ILE A 139 -5.24 -1.44 -21.20
CA ILE A 139 -3.92 -1.34 -21.81
C ILE A 139 -3.06 -2.45 -21.21
N ALA A 140 -2.73 -3.47 -22.02
CA ALA A 140 -1.94 -4.61 -21.56
C ALA A 140 -0.52 -4.18 -21.15
N ASP A 141 0.09 -3.30 -21.95
CA ASP A 141 1.41 -2.73 -21.71
C ASP A 141 1.35 -1.20 -21.69
N PRO A 142 1.39 -0.56 -20.50
CA PRO A 142 1.31 0.89 -20.35
C PRO A 142 2.40 1.65 -21.14
N ARG A 143 3.54 1.03 -21.38
CA ARG A 143 4.71 1.64 -22.06
C ARG A 143 4.45 1.91 -23.54
N THR A 144 3.51 1.19 -24.14
CA THR A 144 3.14 1.38 -25.56
C THR A 144 2.25 2.62 -25.76
N ASN A 145 1.71 3.17 -24.68
CA ASN A 145 0.90 4.39 -24.70
C ASN A 145 1.22 5.31 -23.52
N PRO A 146 2.43 5.89 -23.49
CA PRO A 146 2.91 6.66 -22.35
C PRO A 146 2.14 7.97 -22.13
N GLY A 147 1.56 8.54 -23.19
CA GLY A 147 0.70 9.72 -23.09
C GLY A 147 -0.48 9.50 -22.14
N ASP A 148 -1.14 8.34 -22.28
CA ASP A 148 -2.32 8.02 -21.47
C ASP A 148 -1.98 7.43 -20.09
N THR A 149 -0.77 6.92 -19.89
CA THR A 149 -0.43 6.09 -18.72
C THR A 149 0.65 6.67 -17.82
N CYS A 150 1.63 7.38 -18.37
CA CYS A 150 2.77 7.94 -17.63
C CYS A 150 2.64 9.46 -17.49
N LEU A 151 2.34 10.15 -18.60
CA LEU A 151 2.44 11.62 -18.68
C LEU A 151 1.34 12.36 -17.93
N ASN A 152 0.28 11.66 -17.51
CA ASN A 152 -0.77 12.22 -16.65
C ASN A 152 -0.29 12.52 -15.22
N CYS A 153 0.75 11.83 -14.74
CA CYS A 153 1.34 12.08 -13.42
C CYS A 153 2.75 12.66 -13.53
N HIS A 154 3.51 12.29 -14.57
CA HIS A 154 4.83 12.84 -14.84
C HIS A 154 4.75 14.05 -15.78
N THR A 155 4.15 15.13 -15.30
CA THR A 155 3.93 16.37 -16.07
C THR A 155 5.14 17.30 -16.11
N SER A 156 6.17 17.02 -15.31
CA SER A 156 7.40 17.80 -15.22
C SER A 156 8.64 16.92 -15.33
N GLY A 157 9.77 17.55 -15.70
CA GLY A 157 11.01 16.83 -15.97
C GLY A 157 10.98 16.04 -17.28
N ASP A 158 11.93 15.12 -17.43
CA ASP A 158 12.08 14.30 -18.63
C ASP A 158 11.45 12.91 -18.43
N ALA A 159 10.12 12.88 -18.47
CA ALA A 159 9.33 11.66 -18.33
C ALA A 159 9.65 10.64 -19.44
N GLN A 160 9.96 11.13 -20.65
CA GLN A 160 10.30 10.27 -21.79
C GLN A 160 11.58 9.49 -21.52
N LYS A 161 12.61 10.14 -21.00
CA LYS A 161 13.87 9.46 -20.61
C LYS A 161 13.66 8.38 -19.54
N LEU A 162 12.70 8.56 -18.63
CA LEU A 162 12.34 7.51 -17.67
C LEU A 162 11.72 6.31 -18.39
N ILE A 163 10.74 6.56 -19.27
CA ILE A 163 10.08 5.52 -20.08
C ILE A 163 11.11 4.74 -20.90
N ASP A 164 12.01 5.43 -21.59
CA ASP A 164 13.04 4.82 -22.43
C ASP A 164 13.98 3.92 -21.63
N ARG A 165 14.41 4.38 -20.44
CA ARG A 165 15.25 3.57 -19.54
C ARG A 165 14.58 2.25 -19.22
N TYR A 166 13.29 2.29 -18.91
CA TYR A 166 12.58 1.09 -18.57
C TYR A 166 12.31 0.16 -19.77
N LEU A 167 12.04 0.71 -20.96
CA LEU A 167 11.96 -0.08 -22.20
C LEU A 167 13.29 -0.80 -22.49
N GLN A 168 14.42 -0.15 -22.22
CA GLN A 168 15.75 -0.76 -22.34
C GLN A 168 16.01 -1.86 -21.29
N LEU A 169 15.55 -1.66 -20.05
CA LEU A 169 15.73 -2.66 -18.98
C LEU A 169 14.94 -3.94 -19.24
N SER A 170 13.80 -3.83 -19.92
CA SER A 170 12.89 -4.93 -20.19
C SER A 170 13.16 -5.66 -21.50
N SER A 171 13.76 -5.01 -22.49
CA SER A 171 14.21 -5.63 -23.75
C SER A 171 15.52 -6.41 -23.62
N LYS A 172 16.34 -6.14 -22.59
CA LYS A 172 17.60 -6.86 -22.32
C LYS A 172 17.42 -8.13 -21.45
N GLY A 173 16.18 -8.59 -21.29
CA GLY A 173 15.82 -9.75 -20.46
C GLY A 173 15.33 -10.97 -21.24
N GLU A 174 15.30 -10.90 -22.58
CA GLU A 174 15.06 -12.02 -23.50
C GLU A 174 16.37 -12.63 -24.00
#